data_AF-A0A7C1HTH9-F1
#
_entry.id   AF-A0A7C1HTH9-F1
#
_cell.length_a   1.000
_cell.length_b   1.000
_cell.length_c   1.000
_cell.angle_alpha   90.00
_cell.angle_beta   90.00
_cell.angle_gamma   90.00
#
_symmetry.space_group_name_H-M   'P 1'
#
loop_
_entity.id
_entity.type
_entity.pdbx_description
1 polymer ?
#
loop_
_entity_poly.entity_id
_entity_poly.type
_entity_poly.pdbx_seq_one_letter_code
_entity_poly.pdbx_strand_id
1 'polypeptide(L)'
;MRTLLKKSFLVSIGLLSMTREKAQKIMNELSQRGEVQKDEVKDWVEQLVHRGEEERQAVRELIHDEVKSILDELGLARKEDIRDLVNKIEAIVKEGE
;
A
#
# COMPACT_ATOMS: atom_id res chain seq x y z
N MET A 1 -18.95 -26.20 -1.52
CA MET A 1 -19.70 -25.03 -2.09
C MET A 1 -19.74 -23.82 -1.15
N ARG A 2 -20.11 -23.95 0.14
CA ARG A 2 -20.17 -22.81 1.10
C ARG A 2 -18.85 -22.03 1.26
N THR A 3 -17.72 -22.74 1.28
CA THR A 3 -16.38 -22.15 1.42
C THR A 3 -15.95 -21.35 0.19
N LEU A 4 -16.40 -21.76 -1.01
CA LEU A 4 -16.10 -21.06 -2.26
C LEU A 4 -16.85 -19.72 -2.34
N LEU A 5 -18.13 -19.70 -1.95
CA LEU A 5 -18.96 -18.48 -1.86
C LEU A 5 -18.38 -17.45 -0.87
N LYS A 6 -17.87 -17.92 0.26
CA LYS A 6 -17.21 -17.07 1.26
C LYS A 6 -15.88 -16.52 0.75
N LYS A 7 -15.06 -17.37 0.12
CA LYS A 7 -13.81 -16.95 -0.51
C LYS A 7 -14.05 -15.95 -1.63
N SER A 8 -15.06 -16.16 -2.48
CA SER A 8 -15.41 -15.21 -3.54
C SER A 8 -15.89 -13.88 -2.97
N PHE A 9 -16.66 -13.88 -1.88
CA PHE A 9 -17.08 -12.63 -1.22
C PHE A 9 -15.91 -11.85 -0.61
N LEU A 10 -14.98 -12.56 0.05
CA LEU A 10 -13.72 -11.99 0.55
C LEU A 10 -12.87 -11.38 -0.57
N VAL A 11 -12.77 -12.09 -1.70
CA VAL A 11 -12.05 -11.61 -2.89
C VAL A 11 -12.77 -10.40 -3.51
N SER A 12 -14.10 -10.38 -3.55
CA SER A 12 -14.87 -9.23 -4.06
C SER A 12 -14.66 -7.95 -3.26
N ILE A 13 -14.47 -8.05 -1.95
CA ILE A 13 -14.12 -6.89 -1.12
C ILE A 13 -12.71 -6.40 -1.44
N GLY A 14 -11.81 -7.32 -1.79
CA GLY A 14 -10.41 -7.02 -2.09
C GLY A 14 -9.61 -6.68 -0.84
N LEU A 15 -8.35 -7.14 -0.81
CA LEU A 15 -7.44 -6.90 0.31
C LEU A 15 -7.14 -5.41 0.50
N LEU A 16 -7.04 -4.65 -0.60
CA LEU A 16 -6.80 -3.21 -0.55
C LEU A 16 -7.94 -2.42 0.10
N SER A 17 -9.19 -2.90 0.05
CA SER A 17 -10.33 -2.23 0.71
C SER A 17 -10.64 -2.80 2.10
N MET A 18 -9.82 -3.75 2.56
CA MET A 18 -9.98 -4.39 3.86
C MET A 18 -9.85 -3.36 4.98
N THR A 19 -10.79 -3.41 5.91
CA THR A 19 -10.80 -2.61 7.13
C THR A 19 -11.01 -3.54 8.31
N ARG A 20 -10.65 -3.09 9.52
CA ARG A 20 -10.87 -3.88 10.74
C ARG A 20 -12.34 -4.28 10.90
N GLU A 21 -13.28 -3.38 10.63
CA GLU A 21 -14.72 -3.68 10.70
C GLU A 21 -15.13 -4.78 9.71
N LYS A 22 -14.68 -4.71 8.46
CA LYS A 22 -14.98 -5.73 7.44
C LYS A 22 -14.35 -7.07 7.80
N ALA A 23 -13.09 -7.07 8.21
CA ALA A 23 -12.39 -8.28 8.66
C ALA A 23 -13.11 -8.92 9.84
N GLN A 24 -13.51 -8.13 10.85
CA GLN A 24 -14.24 -8.60 12.01
C GLN A 24 -15.59 -9.21 11.63
N LYS A 25 -16.35 -8.56 10.75
CA LYS A 25 -17.64 -9.09 10.26
C LYS A 25 -17.46 -10.45 9.61
N ILE A 26 -16.47 -10.58 8.72
CA ILE A 26 -16.23 -11.82 7.99
C ILE A 26 -15.77 -12.93 8.95
N MET A 27 -14.80 -12.66 9.82
CA MET A 27 -14.30 -13.68 10.76
C MET A 27 -15.36 -14.09 11.78
N ASN A 28 -16.20 -13.16 12.24
CA ASN A 28 -17.35 -13.48 13.10
C ASN A 28 -18.36 -14.39 12.38
N GLU A 29 -18.68 -14.13 11.11
CA GLU A 29 -19.55 -15.01 10.33
C GLU A 29 -18.94 -16.39 10.09
N LEU A 30 -17.62 -16.48 9.90
CA LEU A 30 -16.92 -17.77 9.80
C LEU A 30 -16.98 -18.53 11.12
N SER A 31 -16.79 -17.85 12.24
CA SER A 31 -16.83 -18.46 13.56
C SER A 31 -18.23 -18.94 13.96
N GLN A 32 -19.27 -18.16 13.67
CA GLN A 32 -20.67 -18.59 13.86
C GLN A 32 -21.03 -19.84 13.05
N ARG A 33 -20.37 -20.02 11.91
CA ARG A 33 -20.56 -21.20 11.04
C ARG A 33 -19.65 -22.36 11.41
N GLY A 34 -18.86 -22.24 12.49
CA GLY A 34 -17.93 -23.27 12.97
C GLY A 34 -16.67 -23.44 12.11
N GLU A 35 -16.38 -22.51 11.21
CA GLU A 35 -15.21 -22.59 10.31
C GLU A 35 -13.95 -21.95 10.90
N VAL A 36 -14.09 -21.12 11.93
CA VAL A 36 -12.98 -20.48 12.66
C VAL A 36 -13.27 -20.54 14.16
N GLN A 37 -12.28 -20.93 14.95
CA GLN A 37 -12.40 -20.99 16.40
C GLN A 37 -12.55 -19.57 16.98
N LYS A 38 -13.43 -19.39 17.98
CA LYS A 38 -13.77 -18.05 18.51
C LYS A 38 -12.56 -17.31 19.07
N ASP A 39 -11.63 -18.04 19.67
CA ASP A 39 -10.37 -17.56 20.22
C ASP A 39 -9.39 -17.10 19.13
N GLU A 40 -9.45 -17.67 17.93
CA GLU A 40 -8.56 -17.31 16.81
C GLU A 40 -9.10 -16.15 15.96
N VAL A 41 -10.36 -15.76 16.13
CA VAL A 41 -11.01 -14.70 15.34
C VAL A 41 -10.21 -13.40 15.36
N LYS A 42 -9.67 -13.01 16.53
CA LYS A 42 -8.95 -11.76 16.69
C LYS A 42 -7.64 -11.75 15.89
N ASP A 43 -6.88 -12.84 15.94
CA ASP A 43 -5.62 -12.99 15.22
C ASP A 43 -5.84 -12.94 13.70
N TRP A 44 -6.88 -13.62 13.22
CA TRP A 44 -7.26 -13.56 11.81
C TRP A 44 -7.66 -12.16 11.36
N VAL A 45 -8.37 -11.40 12.20
CA VAL A 45 -8.71 -10.00 11.92
C VAL A 45 -7.45 -9.15 11.80
N GLU A 46 -6.50 -9.30 12.73
CA GLU A 46 -5.22 -8.58 12.67
C GLU A 46 -4.42 -8.94 11.41
N GLN A 47 -4.31 -10.21 11.06
CA GLN A 47 -3.61 -10.65 9.86
C GLN A 47 -4.24 -10.08 8.58
N LEU A 48 -5.57 -10.07 8.46
CA LEU A 48 -6.26 -9.53 7.29
C LEU A 48 -6.09 -8.02 7.16
N VAL A 49 -6.12 -7.30 8.28
CA VAL A 49 -5.89 -5.85 8.30
C VAL A 49 -4.44 -5.54 7.92
N HIS A 50 -3.48 -6.23 8.53
CA HIS A 50 -2.06 -6.04 8.26
C HIS A 50 -1.73 -6.30 6.80
N ARG A 51 -2.20 -7.42 6.24
CA ARG A 51 -2.03 -7.73 4.83
C ARG A 51 -2.66 -6.67 3.91
N GLY A 52 -3.83 -6.13 4.29
CA GLY A 52 -4.45 -5.03 3.54
C GLY A 52 -3.60 -3.76 3.55
N GLU A 53 -2.89 -3.48 4.64
CA GLU A 53 -1.97 -2.34 4.76
C GLU A 53 -0.70 -2.55 3.92
N GLU A 54 -0.11 -3.75 3.95
CA GLU A 54 1.05 -4.12 3.13
C GLU A 54 0.76 -3.98 1.63
N GLU A 55 -0.36 -4.54 1.17
CA GLU A 55 -0.78 -4.45 -0.24
C GLU A 55 -1.02 -2.99 -0.66
N ARG A 56 -1.60 -2.16 0.23
CA ARG A 56 -1.76 -0.71 -0.04
C ARG A 56 -0.42 -0.01 -0.16
N GLN A 57 0.56 -0.41 0.62
CA GLN A 57 1.89 0.17 0.58
C GLN A 57 2.60 -0.20 -0.72
N ALA A 58 2.56 -1.47 -1.12
CA ALA A 58 3.12 -1.92 -2.40
C ALA A 58 2.50 -1.19 -3.60
N VAL A 59 1.17 -0.99 -3.60
CA VAL A 59 0.50 -0.22 -4.66
C VAL A 59 0.94 1.25 -4.66
N ARG A 60 1.11 1.88 -3.50
CA ARG A 60 1.61 3.26 -3.41
C ARG A 60 3.02 3.39 -3.97
N GLU A 61 3.90 2.45 -3.66
CA GLU A 61 5.27 2.42 -4.17
C GLU A 61 5.28 2.25 -5.69
N LEU A 62 4.49 1.32 -6.21
CA LEU A 62 4.36 1.11 -7.66
C LEU A 62 3.87 2.38 -8.38
N ILE A 63 2.85 3.05 -7.85
CA ILE A 63 2.35 4.31 -8.43
C ILE A 63 3.41 5.40 -8.36
N HIS A 64 4.11 5.52 -7.23
CA HIS A 64 5.17 6.51 -7.06
C HIS A 64 6.28 6.31 -8.08
N ASP A 65 6.72 5.07 -8.28
CA ASP A 65 7.80 4.73 -9.21
C ASP A 65 7.39 4.92 -10.67
N GLU A 66 6.14 4.57 -11.01
CA GLU A 66 5.60 4.81 -12.36
C GLU A 66 5.53 6.32 -12.66
N VAL A 67 5.01 7.12 -11.72
CA VAL A 67 4.97 8.59 -11.89
C VAL A 67 6.38 9.15 -12.03
N LYS A 68 7.33 8.67 -11.23
CA LYS A 68 8.73 9.09 -11.30
C LYS A 68 9.34 8.76 -12.67
N SER A 69 9.07 7.56 -13.20
CA SER A 69 9.51 7.15 -14.55
C SER A 69 8.93 8.07 -15.63
N ILE A 70 7.64 8.37 -15.57
CA ILE A 70 6.97 9.26 -16.53
C ILE A 70 7.58 10.67 -16.50
N LEU A 71 7.84 11.22 -15.30
CA LEU A 71 8.45 12.54 -15.17
C LEU A 71 9.87 12.58 -15.77
N ASP A 72 10.64 11.50 -15.59
CA ASP A 72 11.98 11.36 -16.18
C ASP A 72 11.92 11.24 -17.71
N GLU A 73 10.97 10.46 -18.25
CA GLU A 73 10.74 10.33 -19.70
C GLU A 73 10.34 11.65 -20.37
N LEU A 74 9.59 12.48 -19.66
CA LEU A 74 9.23 13.83 -20.11
C LEU A 74 10.37 14.85 -19.97
N GLY A 75 11.50 14.46 -19.39
CA GLY A 75 12.68 15.32 -19.19
C GLY A 75 12.46 16.43 -18.17
N LEU A 76 11.55 16.23 -17.20
CA LEU A 76 11.26 17.24 -16.19
C LEU A 76 12.33 17.25 -15.12
N ALA A 77 12.98 18.42 -14.94
CA ALA A 77 13.98 18.59 -13.89
C ALA A 77 13.36 18.48 -12.49
N ARG A 78 14.01 17.71 -11.61
CA ARG A 78 13.61 17.56 -10.21
C ARG A 78 14.10 18.74 -9.38
N LYS A 79 13.49 18.92 -8.21
CA LYS A 79 13.98 19.91 -7.23
C LYS A 79 15.43 19.66 -6.81
N GLU A 80 15.85 18.39 -6.78
CA GLU A 80 17.22 17.97 -6.51
C GLU A 80 18.17 18.52 -7.57
N ASP A 81 17.86 18.30 -8.85
CA ASP A 81 18.67 18.78 -9.99
C ASP A 81 18.86 20.30 -9.93
N ILE A 82 17.80 21.05 -9.58
CA ILE A 82 17.87 22.51 -9.42
C ILE A 82 18.76 22.91 -8.25
N ARG A 83 18.66 22.24 -7.09
CA ARG A 83 19.54 22.54 -5.94
C ARG A 83 21.00 22.25 -6.26
N ASP A 84 21.27 21.16 -6.95
CA ASP A 84 22.62 20.79 -7.36
C ASP A 84 23.20 21.82 -8.34
N LEU A 85 22.38 22.35 -9.24
CA LEU A 85 22.76 23.46 -10.11
C LEU A 85 23.06 24.74 -9.30
N VAL A 86 22.22 25.10 -8.34
CA VAL A 86 22.44 26.27 -7.46
C VAL A 86 23.75 26.13 -6.68
N ASN A 87 23.98 24.97 -6.05
CA ASN A 87 25.22 24.71 -5.29
C ASN A 87 26.47 24.81 -6.17
N LYS A 88 26.42 24.29 -7.41
CA LYS A 88 27.51 24.42 -8.39
C LYS A 88 27.77 25.87 -8.78
N ILE A 89 26.71 26.66 -9.00
CA ILE A 89 26.83 28.08 -9.33
C ILE A 89 27.48 28.84 -8.16
N GLU A 90 27.03 28.60 -6.93
CA GLU A 90 27.61 29.25 -5.74
C GLU A 90 29.10 28.91 -5.55
N ALA A 91 29.49 27.65 -5.81
CA ALA A 91 30.89 27.24 -5.73
C ALA A 91 31.76 27.97 -6.78
N ILE A 92 31.29 28.03 -8.03
CA ILE A 92 32.01 28.75 -9.11
C ILE A 92 32.13 30.23 -8.80
N VAL A 93 31.09 30.86 -8.27
CA VAL A 93 31.13 32.28 -7.89
C VAL A 93 32.16 32.53 -6.79
N LYS A 94 32.27 31.63 -5.80
CA LYS A 94 33.25 31.75 -4.72
C LYS A 94 34.71 31.53 -5.15
N GLU A 95 34.96 30.72 -6.18
CA GLU A 95 36.32 30.50 -6.71
C GLU A 95 36.79 31.64 -7.62
N GLY A 96 35.88 32.48 -8.10
CA GLY A 96 36.17 33.63 -8.95
C GLY A 96 36.40 34.97 -8.22
N GLU A 97 36.18 35.01 -6.90
CA GLU A 97 36.53 36.13 -6.00
C GLU A 97 37.92 35.94 -5.38
#